data_AF-A0A7V9SVN4-F1
#
_entry.id   AF-A0A7V9SVN4-F1
#
_cell.length_a   1.000
_cell.length_b   1.000
_cell.length_c   1.000
_cell.angle_alpha   90.00
_cell.angle_beta   90.00
_cell.angle_gamma   90.00
#
_symmetry.space_group_name_H-M   'P 1'
#
loop_
_entity.id
_entity.type
_entity.pdbx_description
1 polymer ?
#
loop_
_entity_poly.entity_id
_entity_poly.type
_entity_poly.pdbx_seq_one_letter_code
_entity_poly.pdbx_strand_id
1 'polypeptide(L)'
;MEEAWLRSQLESGRSIEAIAREVGKHPSTVGHWVRKHGLVSSHAERHRSREPIERDQLERLVEDGLTVEQLAAALDRGHATVRYWLKRHGLVTVRARELTRGLPGDGALRFCRRHGYSAFVKTRDGHWRCKRCRVQAVSDRRRRVKQILLEEAGGACALCGYNRYAGALQFHHVDPEAKAFALADGGLARSLQRARSEAAKCVLVCANCHAEIEAGLATIAPTGPCR
;
A
#
# COMPACT_ATOMS: atom_id res chain seq x y z
N MET A 1 10.11 -4.56 -44.38
CA MET A 1 9.18 -5.51 -43.73
C MET A 1 7.91 -5.50 -44.55
N GLU A 2 7.34 -6.67 -44.81
CA GLU A 2 6.13 -6.79 -45.61
C GLU A 2 4.93 -6.28 -44.83
N GLU A 3 4.11 -5.42 -45.46
CA GLU A 3 2.98 -4.75 -44.81
C GLU A 3 1.95 -5.74 -44.26
N ALA A 4 1.64 -6.79 -45.04
CA ALA A 4 0.67 -7.81 -44.69
C ALA A 4 1.07 -8.57 -43.42
N TRP A 5 2.34 -8.91 -43.29
CA TRP A 5 2.87 -9.57 -42.09
C TRP A 5 2.78 -8.65 -40.86
N LEU A 6 3.25 -7.40 -40.98
CA LEU A 6 3.23 -6.44 -39.87
C LEU A 6 1.79 -6.14 -39.40
N ARG A 7 0.83 -6.05 -40.33
CA ARG A 7 -0.59 -5.87 -40.03
C ARG A 7 -1.15 -7.06 -39.25
N SER A 8 -0.90 -8.29 -39.70
CA SER A 8 -1.32 -9.52 -39.00
C SER A 8 -0.75 -9.62 -37.58
N GLN A 9 0.50 -9.20 -37.37
CA GLN A 9 1.10 -9.16 -36.03
C GLN A 9 0.45 -8.12 -35.11
N LEU A 10 0.05 -6.95 -35.62
CA LEU A 10 -0.65 -5.93 -34.83
C LEU A 10 -2.11 -6.30 -34.53
N GLU A 11 -2.80 -6.93 -35.48
CA GLU A 11 -4.17 -7.44 -35.36
C GLU A 11 -4.27 -8.59 -34.36
N SER A 12 -3.25 -9.45 -34.28
CA SER A 12 -3.12 -10.49 -33.24
C SER A 12 -2.78 -9.94 -31.84
N GLY A 13 -2.76 -8.61 -31.67
CA GLY A 13 -2.61 -7.95 -30.37
C GLY A 13 -1.17 -7.86 -29.86
N ARG A 14 -0.17 -8.15 -30.70
CA ARG A 14 1.24 -8.06 -30.29
C ARG A 14 1.68 -6.59 -30.17
N SER A 15 2.49 -6.30 -29.15
CA SER A 15 3.04 -4.95 -28.97
C SER A 15 4.20 -4.69 -29.94
N ILE A 16 4.50 -3.41 -30.18
CA ILE A 16 5.63 -2.99 -31.01
C ILE A 16 6.95 -3.56 -30.47
N GLU A 17 7.11 -3.65 -29.15
CA GLU A 17 8.27 -4.23 -28.47
C GLU A 17 8.38 -5.74 -28.67
N ALA A 18 7.26 -6.46 -28.69
CA ALA A 18 7.25 -7.90 -28.96
C ALA A 18 7.66 -8.21 -30.40
N ILE A 19 7.14 -7.43 -31.36
CA ILE A 19 7.49 -7.53 -32.78
C ILE A 19 8.97 -7.17 -32.98
N ALA A 20 9.44 -6.10 -32.32
CA ALA A 20 10.83 -5.67 -32.38
C ALA A 20 11.82 -6.74 -31.91
N ARG A 21 11.47 -7.44 -30.81
CA ARG A 21 12.28 -8.55 -30.28
C ARG A 21 12.38 -9.72 -31.27
N GLU A 22 11.28 -10.08 -31.92
CA GLU A 22 11.25 -11.20 -32.87
C GLU A 22 12.06 -10.91 -34.13
N VAL A 23 11.95 -9.70 -34.65
CA VAL A 23 12.60 -9.32 -35.91
C VAL A 23 14.02 -8.80 -35.69
N GLY A 24 14.51 -8.83 -34.44
CA GLY A 24 15.86 -8.39 -34.06
C GLY A 24 16.12 -6.92 -34.35
N LYS A 25 15.10 -6.05 -34.22
CA LYS A 25 15.23 -4.60 -34.45
C LYS A 25 14.83 -3.81 -33.22
N HIS A 26 15.21 -2.53 -33.21
CA HIS A 26 14.79 -1.62 -32.15
C HIS A 26 13.28 -1.29 -32.29
N PRO A 27 12.52 -1.11 -31.18
CA PRO A 27 11.10 -0.73 -31.23
C PRO A 27 10.81 0.51 -32.07
N SER A 28 11.72 1.48 -32.11
CA SER A 28 11.61 2.67 -32.98
C SER A 28 11.60 2.33 -34.47
N THR A 29 12.33 1.30 -34.89
CA THR A 29 12.37 0.84 -36.29
C THR A 29 11.05 0.21 -36.69
N VAL A 30 10.47 -0.62 -35.81
CA VAL A 30 9.14 -1.18 -36.01
C VAL A 30 8.09 -0.08 -36.01
N GLY A 31 8.16 0.87 -35.07
CA GLY A 31 7.28 2.04 -35.04
C GLY A 31 7.37 2.91 -36.30
N HIS A 32 8.55 3.01 -36.92
CA HIS A 32 8.70 3.66 -38.22
C HIS A 32 8.01 2.88 -39.34
N TRP A 33 8.12 1.55 -39.39
CA TRP A 33 7.38 0.74 -40.37
C TRP A 33 5.87 0.85 -40.20
N VAL A 34 5.38 0.79 -38.96
CA VAL A 34 3.96 0.98 -38.63
C VAL A 34 3.45 2.33 -39.20
N ARG A 35 4.20 3.41 -38.96
CA ARG A 35 3.89 4.74 -39.54
C ARG A 35 3.97 4.78 -41.06
N LYS A 36 5.02 4.18 -41.65
CA LYS A 36 5.25 4.13 -43.09
C LYS A 36 4.11 3.44 -43.85
N HIS A 37 3.49 2.43 -43.23
CA HIS A 37 2.39 1.66 -43.79
C HIS A 37 1.00 2.14 -43.35
N GLY A 38 0.90 3.25 -42.61
CA GLY A 38 -0.39 3.77 -42.11
C GLY A 38 -1.11 2.83 -41.14
N LEU A 39 -0.40 1.89 -40.52
CA LEU A 39 -0.96 0.93 -39.58
C LEU A 39 -1.09 1.56 -38.19
N VAL A 40 -2.09 1.14 -37.42
CA VAL A 40 -2.28 1.54 -36.03
C VAL A 40 -2.09 0.31 -35.16
N SER A 41 -1.27 0.41 -34.11
CA SER A 41 -1.18 -0.69 -33.15
C SER A 41 -2.45 -0.74 -32.32
N SER A 42 -2.93 -1.95 -32.00
CA SER A 42 -4.02 -2.17 -31.03
C SER A 42 -3.71 -1.58 -29.65
N HIS A 43 -2.44 -1.36 -29.33
CA HIS A 43 -1.98 -0.69 -28.10
C HIS A 43 -1.92 0.85 -28.23
N ALA A 44 -2.12 1.44 -29.41
CA ALA A 44 -2.03 2.89 -29.64
C ALA A 44 -3.09 3.67 -28.85
N GLU A 45 -4.29 3.11 -28.67
CA GLU A 45 -5.34 3.72 -27.84
C GLU A 45 -4.93 3.78 -26.36
N ARG A 46 -4.28 2.73 -25.85
CA ARG A 46 -3.79 2.65 -24.46
C ARG A 46 -2.64 3.63 -24.19
N HIS A 47 -1.90 4.00 -25.23
CA HIS A 47 -0.79 4.95 -25.17
C HIS A 47 -1.14 6.36 -25.68
N ARG A 48 -2.41 6.63 -26.02
CA ARG A 48 -2.86 7.98 -26.39
C ARG A 48 -2.64 8.90 -25.18
N SER A 49 -2.01 10.05 -25.41
CA SER A 49 -1.86 11.06 -24.37
C SER A 49 -3.25 11.51 -23.91
N ARG A 50 -3.58 11.24 -22.65
CA ARG A 50 -4.81 11.71 -22.03
C ARG A 50 -4.77 13.24 -21.96
N GLU A 51 -5.89 13.88 -22.29
CA GLU A 51 -5.99 15.34 -22.22
C GLU A 51 -5.72 15.87 -20.80
N PRO A 52 -5.13 17.08 -20.69
CA PRO A 52 -5.03 17.80 -19.43
C PRO A 52 -6.35 17.86 -18.67
N ILE A 53 -6.28 17.82 -17.34
CA ILE A 53 -7.47 18.02 -16.52
C ILE A 53 -7.61 19.52 -16.31
N GLU A 54 -8.65 20.10 -16.89
CA GLU A 54 -8.95 21.52 -16.77
C GLU A 54 -9.30 21.89 -15.32
N ARG A 55 -8.91 23.09 -14.91
CA ARG A 55 -9.09 23.55 -13.53
C ARG A 55 -10.57 23.53 -13.12
N ASP A 56 -11.45 24.10 -13.94
CA ASP A 56 -12.88 24.25 -13.65
C ASP A 56 -13.60 22.90 -13.54
N GLN A 57 -13.17 21.92 -14.33
CA GLN A 57 -13.67 20.55 -14.21
C GLN A 57 -13.30 19.95 -12.85
N LEU A 58 -12.04 20.11 -12.44
CA LEU A 58 -11.55 19.57 -11.17
C LEU A 58 -12.13 20.33 -9.96
N GLU A 59 -12.37 21.63 -10.08
CA GLU A 59 -12.92 22.49 -9.04
C GLU A 59 -14.37 22.09 -8.70
N ARG A 60 -15.23 21.90 -9.71
CA ARG A 60 -16.62 21.42 -9.50
C ARG A 60 -16.67 20.09 -8.74
N LEU A 61 -15.87 19.12 -9.18
CA LEU A 61 -15.82 17.81 -8.52
C LEU A 61 -15.27 17.90 -7.07
N VAL A 62 -14.40 18.87 -6.80
CA VAL A 62 -13.90 19.12 -5.44
C VAL A 62 -14.99 19.73 -4.56
N GLU A 63 -15.78 20.66 -5.09
CA GLU A 63 -16.90 21.32 -4.40
C GLU A 63 -18.02 20.34 -4.05
N ASP A 64 -18.26 19.35 -4.91
CA ASP A 64 -19.15 18.22 -4.67
C ASP A 64 -18.68 17.30 -3.53
N GLY A 65 -17.53 17.59 -2.91
CA GLY A 65 -17.04 16.90 -1.72
C GLY A 65 -16.33 15.58 -2.00
N LEU A 66 -16.02 15.27 -3.26
CA LEU A 66 -15.40 13.99 -3.63
C LEU A 66 -14.02 13.81 -2.97
N THR A 67 -13.74 12.56 -2.58
CA THR A 67 -12.40 12.15 -2.15
C THR A 67 -11.46 12.04 -3.35
N VAL A 68 -10.15 11.96 -3.11
CA VAL A 68 -9.15 11.70 -4.18
C VAL A 68 -9.44 10.39 -4.92
N GLU A 69 -9.96 9.37 -4.24
CA GLU A 69 -10.34 8.10 -4.88
C GLU A 69 -11.56 8.28 -5.79
N GLN A 70 -12.58 9.02 -5.33
CA GLN A 70 -13.76 9.30 -6.14
C GLN A 70 -13.45 10.21 -7.32
N LEU A 71 -12.60 11.22 -7.14
CA LEU A 71 -12.08 12.05 -8.23
C LEU A 71 -11.34 11.23 -9.28
N ALA A 72 -10.53 10.26 -8.84
CA ALA A 72 -9.82 9.36 -9.74
C ALA A 72 -10.77 8.49 -10.57
N ALA A 73 -11.81 7.94 -9.94
CA ALA A 73 -12.84 7.19 -10.65
C ALA A 73 -13.62 8.09 -11.63
N ALA A 74 -14.06 9.27 -11.19
CA ALA A 74 -14.85 10.20 -11.98
C ALA A 74 -14.09 10.74 -13.21
N LEU A 75 -12.79 10.96 -13.09
CA LEU A 75 -11.95 11.49 -14.17
C LEU A 75 -11.39 10.39 -15.07
N ASP A 76 -11.64 9.11 -14.75
CA ASP A 76 -10.88 7.96 -15.23
C ASP A 76 -9.38 8.29 -15.21
N ARG A 77 -8.79 8.45 -14.03
CA ARG A 77 -7.35 8.74 -13.87
C ARG A 77 -6.81 8.03 -12.64
N GLY A 78 -5.50 7.77 -12.63
CA GLY A 78 -4.83 7.25 -11.43
C GLY A 78 -4.82 8.28 -10.30
N HIS A 79 -4.84 7.81 -9.05
CA HIS A 79 -4.85 8.67 -7.85
C HIS A 79 -3.62 9.61 -7.79
N ALA A 80 -2.49 9.19 -8.35
CA ALA A 80 -1.28 10.00 -8.44
C ALA A 80 -1.44 11.16 -9.42
N THR A 81 -2.12 10.92 -10.55
CA THR A 81 -2.43 11.94 -11.56
C THR A 81 -3.40 12.97 -11.00
N VAL A 82 -4.46 12.55 -10.31
CA VAL A 82 -5.39 13.47 -9.63
C VAL A 82 -4.65 14.33 -8.59
N ARG A 83 -3.80 13.71 -7.75
CA ARG A 83 -2.98 14.47 -6.78
C ARG A 83 -2.06 15.49 -7.44
N TYR A 84 -1.48 15.15 -8.59
CA TYR A 84 -0.66 16.07 -9.37
C TYR A 84 -1.47 17.28 -9.82
N TRP A 85 -2.65 17.07 -10.40
CA TRP A 85 -3.51 18.15 -10.89
C TRP A 85 -4.11 19.00 -9.76
N LEU A 86 -4.51 18.40 -8.65
CA LEU A 86 -4.91 19.14 -7.44
C LEU A 86 -3.80 20.07 -6.96
N LYS A 87 -2.55 19.60 -6.91
CA LYS A 87 -1.40 20.44 -6.55
C LYS A 87 -1.18 21.55 -7.59
N ARG A 88 -1.18 21.19 -8.88
CA ARG A 88 -0.89 22.11 -9.99
C ARG A 88 -1.88 23.27 -10.03
N HIS A 89 -3.15 22.99 -9.76
CA HIS A 89 -4.22 23.98 -9.73
C HIS A 89 -4.46 24.61 -8.35
N GLY A 90 -3.70 24.22 -7.32
CA GLY A 90 -3.86 24.72 -5.96
C GLY A 90 -5.18 24.30 -5.28
N LEU A 91 -5.85 23.27 -5.80
CA LEU A 91 -7.14 22.79 -5.33
C LEU A 91 -6.97 21.83 -4.15
N VAL A 92 -7.74 22.07 -3.09
CA VAL A 92 -7.81 21.24 -1.88
C VAL A 92 -9.21 20.66 -1.78
N THR A 93 -9.35 19.34 -1.61
CA THR A 93 -10.65 18.69 -1.42
C THR A 93 -11.36 19.21 -0.17
N VAL A 94 -12.70 19.27 -0.19
CA VAL A 94 -13.51 19.72 0.96
C VAL A 94 -13.13 18.97 2.24
N ARG A 95 -13.08 17.63 2.19
CA ARG A 95 -12.62 16.79 3.30
C ARG A 95 -11.23 17.19 3.83
N ALA A 96 -10.28 17.52 2.95
CA ALA A 96 -8.95 17.93 3.39
C ALA A 96 -8.96 19.33 4.04
N ARG A 97 -9.81 20.26 3.58
CA ARG A 97 -10.03 21.57 4.23
C ARG A 97 -10.65 21.39 5.61
N GLU A 98 -11.71 20.58 5.71
CA GLU A 98 -12.43 20.30 6.97
C GLU A 98 -11.54 19.65 8.03
N LEU A 99 -10.73 18.66 7.64
CA LEU A 99 -9.76 18.01 8.55
C LEU A 99 -8.73 18.98 9.15
N THR A 100 -8.66 20.21 8.63
CA THR A 100 -7.75 21.25 9.08
C THR A 100 -8.45 22.49 9.62
N ARG A 101 -9.78 22.53 9.60
CA ARG A 101 -10.56 23.68 10.09
C ARG A 101 -10.40 23.78 11.60
N GLY A 102 -9.86 24.91 12.07
CA GLY A 102 -9.64 25.16 13.50
C GLY A 102 -8.39 24.52 14.09
N LEU A 103 -7.35 24.21 13.31
CA LEU A 103 -6.02 23.84 13.83
C LEU A 103 -5.19 25.11 14.11
N PRO A 104 -4.93 25.52 15.37
CA PRO A 104 -4.01 26.60 15.71
C PRO A 104 -2.64 26.02 16.10
N GLY A 105 -1.55 26.61 15.61
CA GLY A 105 -0.18 26.18 15.95
C GLY A 105 0.16 24.77 15.41
N ASP A 106 1.24 24.65 14.65
CA ASP A 106 1.92 23.38 14.36
C ASP A 106 1.16 22.32 13.53
N GLY A 107 -0.07 22.62 13.08
CA GLY A 107 -0.93 21.79 12.23
C GLY A 107 -1.15 22.38 10.83
N ALA A 108 -0.11 22.56 10.02
CA ALA A 108 -0.26 23.19 8.70
C ALA A 108 -0.81 22.20 7.65
N LEU A 109 -1.89 22.56 6.95
CA LEU A 109 -2.28 21.88 5.72
C LEU A 109 -1.15 22.01 4.70
N ARG A 110 -0.59 20.89 4.24
CA ARG A 110 0.50 20.89 3.25
C ARG A 110 0.31 19.74 2.27
N PHE A 111 0.95 19.85 1.11
CA PHE A 111 0.93 18.80 0.11
C PHE A 111 1.92 17.68 0.45
N CYS A 112 1.41 16.47 0.62
CA CYS A 112 2.17 15.23 0.70
C CYS A 112 2.17 14.54 -0.68
N ARG A 113 3.35 14.14 -1.17
CA ARG A 113 3.45 13.39 -2.44
C ARG A 113 2.65 12.09 -2.45
N ARG A 114 2.49 11.43 -1.29
CA ARG A 114 1.74 10.17 -1.15
C ARG A 114 0.23 10.37 -0.95
N HIS A 115 -0.15 11.39 -0.18
CA HIS A 115 -1.54 11.56 0.29
C HIS A 115 -2.27 12.78 -0.26
N GLY A 116 -1.60 13.61 -1.08
CA GLY A 116 -2.14 14.91 -1.49
C GLY A 116 -2.12 15.91 -0.33
N TYR A 117 -3.01 16.89 -0.35
CA TYR A 117 -3.17 17.80 0.76
C TYR A 117 -3.63 17.04 2.02
N SER A 118 -2.88 17.21 3.11
CA SER A 118 -3.10 16.52 4.38
C SER A 118 -2.64 17.41 5.53
N ALA A 119 -3.10 17.11 6.75
CA ALA A 119 -2.56 17.70 7.96
C ALA A 119 -1.09 17.28 8.16
N PHE A 120 -0.21 18.25 8.41
CA PHE A 120 1.18 18.02 8.80
C PHE A 120 1.39 18.45 10.25
N VAL A 121 2.31 17.76 10.93
CA VAL A 121 2.75 18.09 12.28
C VAL A 121 4.24 18.41 12.25
N LYS A 122 4.67 19.36 13.09
CA LYS A 122 6.09 19.66 13.29
C LYS A 122 6.71 18.60 14.22
N THR A 123 7.84 18.02 13.83
CA THR A 123 8.59 17.09 14.70
C THR A 123 9.41 17.87 15.72
N ARG A 124 9.93 17.15 16.73
CA ARG A 124 10.85 17.74 17.74
C ARG A 124 12.08 18.37 17.08
N ASP A 125 12.57 17.77 15.99
CA ASP A 125 13.69 18.27 15.19
C ASP A 125 13.31 19.45 14.27
N GLY A 126 12.09 19.99 14.40
CA GLY A 126 11.62 21.14 13.63
C GLY A 126 11.12 20.84 12.22
N HIS A 127 11.24 19.60 11.73
CA HIS A 127 10.79 19.22 10.39
C HIS A 127 9.28 18.95 10.32
N TRP A 128 8.65 19.27 9.19
CA TRP A 128 7.24 18.97 8.97
C TRP A 128 7.06 17.53 8.46
N ARG A 129 6.07 16.82 9.00
CA ARG A 129 5.70 15.45 8.59
C ARG A 129 4.20 15.31 8.41
N CYS A 130 3.80 14.67 7.32
CA CYS A 130 2.41 14.31 7.07
C CYS A 130 1.88 13.36 8.16
N LYS A 131 0.77 13.70 8.82
CA LYS A 131 0.15 12.89 9.89
C LYS A 131 -0.21 11.49 9.38
N ARG A 132 -0.75 11.39 8.15
CA ARG A 132 -1.10 10.10 7.51
C ARG A 132 0.14 9.24 7.25
N CYS A 133 1.23 9.82 6.74
CA CYS A 133 2.50 9.10 6.57
C CYS A 133 3.01 8.55 7.90
N ARG A 134 2.92 9.33 8.98
CA ARG A 134 3.38 8.91 10.31
C ARG A 134 2.59 7.71 10.83
N VAL A 135 1.26 7.75 10.73
CA VAL A 135 0.39 6.64 11.14
C VAL A 135 0.65 5.38 10.30
N GLN A 136 0.81 5.54 8.98
CA GLN A 136 1.14 4.43 8.09
C GLN A 136 2.50 3.81 8.42
N ALA A 137 3.53 4.63 8.69
CA ALA A 137 4.85 4.13 9.05
C ALA A 137 4.83 3.28 10.33
N VAL A 138 4.04 3.68 11.34
CA VAL A 138 3.82 2.89 12.56
C VAL A 138 3.12 1.57 12.24
N SER A 139 2.05 1.61 11.44
CA SER A 139 1.30 0.41 11.04
C SER A 139 2.18 -0.56 10.24
N ASP A 140 2.95 -0.05 9.28
CA ASP A 140 3.87 -0.84 8.47
C ASP A 140 5.00 -1.43 9.33
N ARG A 141 5.50 -0.69 10.33
CA ARG A 141 6.47 -1.20 11.29
C ARG A 141 5.88 -2.33 12.13
N ARG A 142 4.66 -2.18 12.66
CA ARG A 142 3.98 -3.22 13.44
C ARG A 142 3.80 -4.50 12.62
N ARG A 143 3.37 -4.38 11.36
CA ARG A 143 3.25 -5.53 10.45
C ARG A 143 4.58 -6.24 10.22
N ARG A 144 5.66 -5.49 9.93
CA ARG A 144 7.00 -6.06 9.76
C ARG A 144 7.50 -6.78 11.01
N VAL A 145 7.37 -6.14 12.17
CA VAL A 145 7.76 -6.75 13.45
C VAL A 145 6.94 -7.99 13.73
N LYS A 146 5.61 -7.96 13.54
CA LYS A 146 4.77 -9.15 13.70
C LYS A 146 5.26 -10.30 12.82
N GLN A 147 5.54 -10.06 11.54
CA GLN A 147 6.02 -11.12 10.65
C GLN A 147 7.34 -11.74 11.12
N ILE A 148 8.32 -10.92 11.50
CA ILE A 148 9.60 -11.41 12.07
C ILE A 148 9.34 -12.32 13.26
N LEU A 149 8.48 -11.91 14.20
CA LEU A 149 8.18 -12.72 15.38
C LEU A 149 7.47 -14.03 15.03
N LEU A 150 6.54 -13.99 14.06
CA LEU A 150 5.85 -15.21 13.60
C LEU A 150 6.86 -16.20 13.00
N GLU A 151 7.77 -15.72 12.15
CA GLU A 151 8.83 -16.54 11.54
C GLU A 151 9.76 -17.13 12.61
N GLU A 152 10.22 -16.31 13.56
CA GLU A 152 11.08 -16.74 14.68
C GLU A 152 10.39 -17.76 15.60
N ALA A 153 9.06 -17.74 15.68
CA ALA A 153 8.26 -18.69 16.47
C ALA A 153 7.78 -19.91 15.65
N GLY A 154 8.34 -20.13 14.45
CA GLY A 154 8.08 -21.33 13.62
C GLY A 154 6.97 -21.18 12.58
N GLY A 155 6.29 -20.03 12.51
CA GLY A 155 5.35 -19.68 11.43
C GLY A 155 4.05 -20.49 11.38
N ALA A 156 3.80 -21.36 12.36
CA ALA A 156 2.65 -22.24 12.42
C ALA A 156 2.06 -22.30 13.84
N CYS A 157 0.80 -22.69 13.95
CA CYS A 157 0.19 -22.97 15.24
C CYS A 157 0.85 -24.19 15.89
N ALA A 158 1.31 -24.05 17.13
CA ALA A 158 1.93 -25.12 17.90
C ALA A 158 0.98 -26.26 18.27
N LEU A 159 -0.34 -26.04 18.25
CA LEU A 159 -1.35 -27.08 18.53
C LEU A 159 -1.80 -27.82 17.27
N CYS A 160 -2.27 -27.10 16.25
CA CYS A 160 -2.91 -27.71 15.07
C CYS A 160 -2.09 -27.59 13.77
N GLY A 161 -0.92 -26.95 13.80
CA GLY A 161 -0.06 -26.79 12.63
C GLY A 161 -0.54 -25.74 11.60
N TYR A 162 -1.62 -25.00 11.88
CA TYR A 162 -2.14 -23.99 10.94
C TYR A 162 -1.06 -22.96 10.56
N ASN A 163 -0.81 -22.78 9.26
CA ASN A 163 0.20 -21.85 8.73
C ASN A 163 -0.26 -21.10 7.45
N ARG A 164 -1.56 -21.17 7.10
CA ARG A 164 -2.08 -20.63 5.83
C ARG A 164 -2.15 -19.11 5.78
N TYR A 165 -2.39 -18.46 6.92
CA TYR A 165 -2.52 -17.01 7.01
C TYR A 165 -1.95 -16.47 8.32
N ALA A 166 -0.84 -15.73 8.22
CA ALA A 166 -0.17 -15.08 9.35
C ALA A 166 -1.10 -14.17 10.20
N GLY A 167 -2.15 -13.60 9.60
CA GLY A 167 -3.11 -12.77 10.33
C GLY A 167 -3.97 -13.54 11.32
N ALA A 168 -4.16 -14.84 11.12
CA ALA A 168 -4.89 -15.72 12.02
C ALA A 168 -4.02 -16.32 13.14
N LEU A 169 -2.71 -16.02 13.15
CA LEU A 169 -1.79 -16.44 14.21
C LEU A 169 -1.65 -15.37 15.31
N GLN A 170 -1.57 -15.84 16.55
CA GLN A 170 -1.59 -15.07 17.79
C GLN A 170 -0.59 -15.66 18.79
N PHE A 171 0.04 -14.79 19.58
CA PHE A 171 0.91 -15.19 20.68
C PHE A 171 0.08 -15.34 21.95
N HIS A 172 -0.03 -16.57 22.45
CA HIS A 172 -0.71 -16.90 23.69
C HIS A 172 0.30 -16.92 24.85
N HIS A 173 -0.03 -16.29 25.97
CA HIS A 173 0.81 -16.31 27.17
C HIS A 173 0.51 -17.56 27.99
N VAL A 174 1.51 -18.43 28.17
CA VAL A 174 1.36 -19.67 28.95
C VAL A 174 1.30 -19.39 30.46
N ASP A 175 1.94 -18.32 30.91
CA ASP A 175 1.87 -17.83 32.28
C ASP A 175 1.23 -16.43 32.31
N PRO A 176 -0.03 -16.31 32.80
CA PRO A 176 -0.71 -15.03 32.94
C PRO A 176 -0.03 -14.05 33.91
N GLU A 177 0.73 -14.54 34.90
CA GLU A 177 1.41 -13.71 35.91
C GLU A 177 2.69 -13.05 35.37
N ALA A 178 3.27 -13.59 34.29
CA ALA A 178 4.47 -13.06 33.63
C ALA A 178 4.20 -11.85 32.70
N LYS A 179 2.98 -11.31 32.69
CA LYS A 179 2.50 -10.26 31.78
C LYS A 179 3.09 -8.88 32.10
N ALA A 180 4.33 -8.66 31.67
CA ALA A 180 4.95 -7.34 31.69
C ALA A 180 4.58 -6.55 30.42
N PHE A 181 3.51 -5.75 30.53
CA PHE A 181 2.99 -4.76 29.57
C PHE A 181 2.13 -5.26 28.40
N ALA A 182 0.91 -4.72 28.32
CA ALA A 182 0.01 -4.85 27.19
C ALA A 182 0.70 -4.50 25.85
N LEU A 183 1.06 -5.52 25.09
CA LEU A 183 1.62 -5.38 23.74
C LEU A 183 0.60 -4.95 22.69
N ALA A 184 -0.67 -4.80 23.04
CA ALA A 184 -1.71 -4.51 22.07
C ALA A 184 -1.54 -3.13 21.40
N ASP A 185 -1.04 -2.09 22.10
CA ASP A 185 -1.22 -0.71 21.58
C ASP A 185 0.02 0.16 21.39
N GLY A 186 1.22 -0.24 21.88
CA GLY A 186 2.40 0.66 21.83
C GLY A 186 3.79 0.02 21.71
N GLY A 187 3.97 -1.24 22.11
CA GLY A 187 5.29 -1.86 22.28
C GLY A 187 6.00 -2.26 20.99
N LEU A 188 5.28 -2.85 20.01
CA LEU A 188 5.88 -3.40 18.78
C LEU A 188 6.57 -2.35 17.90
N ALA A 189 6.18 -1.07 18.02
CA ALA A 189 6.77 -0.01 17.21
C ALA A 189 8.12 0.50 17.75
N ARG A 190 8.46 0.23 19.02
CA ARG A 190 9.59 0.89 19.72
C ARG A 190 10.89 0.08 19.74
N SER A 191 10.85 -1.22 19.95
CA SER A 191 12.05 -2.06 19.95
C SER A 191 11.72 -3.49 19.52
N LEU A 192 12.41 -3.96 18.46
CA LEU A 192 12.29 -5.35 18.02
C LEU A 192 12.79 -6.32 19.10
N GLN A 193 13.88 -5.96 19.80
CA GLN A 193 14.42 -6.78 20.89
C GLN A 193 13.42 -6.95 22.03
N ARG A 194 12.73 -5.87 22.45
CA ARG A 194 11.66 -5.98 23.46
C ARG A 194 10.51 -6.86 22.97
N ALA A 195 10.15 -6.75 21.69
CA ALA A 195 9.10 -7.57 21.11
C ALA A 195 9.50 -9.06 21.08
N ARG A 196 10.77 -9.36 20.78
CA ARG A 196 11.35 -10.73 20.87
C ARG A 196 11.34 -11.26 22.30
N SER A 197 11.78 -10.46 23.26
CA SER A 197 11.80 -10.86 24.68
C SER A 197 10.42 -11.23 25.21
N GLU A 198 9.36 -10.60 24.71
CA GLU A 198 8.01 -11.03 25.07
C GLU A 198 7.55 -12.24 24.27
N ALA A 199 7.78 -12.26 22.95
CA ALA A 199 7.41 -13.41 22.12
C ALA A 199 8.02 -14.72 22.64
N ALA A 200 9.22 -14.66 23.23
CA ALA A 200 9.88 -15.79 23.87
C ALA A 200 9.13 -16.36 25.10
N LYS A 201 8.20 -15.60 25.70
CA LYS A 201 7.33 -16.06 26.80
C LYS A 201 5.98 -16.57 26.32
N CYS A 202 5.73 -16.50 25.02
CA CYS A 202 4.46 -16.82 24.41
C CYS A 202 4.59 -18.06 23.53
N VAL A 203 3.47 -18.75 23.31
CA VAL A 203 3.38 -19.81 22.31
C VAL A 203 2.54 -19.34 21.14
N LEU A 204 3.00 -19.66 19.93
CA LEU A 204 2.31 -19.28 18.71
C LEU A 204 1.14 -20.23 18.43
N VAL A 205 -0.09 -19.70 18.38
CA VAL A 205 -1.31 -20.47 18.11
C VAL A 205 -2.21 -19.78 17.10
N CYS A 206 -3.08 -20.53 16.42
CA CYS A 206 -4.11 -19.93 15.57
C CYS A 206 -5.28 -19.40 16.43
N ALA A 207 -6.10 -18.51 15.86
CA ALA A 207 -7.21 -17.88 16.57
C ALA A 207 -8.19 -18.88 17.20
N ASN A 208 -8.44 -20.02 16.56
CA ASN A 208 -9.33 -21.06 17.12
C ASN A 208 -8.69 -21.76 18.31
N CYS A 209 -7.46 -22.25 18.16
CA CYS A 209 -6.73 -22.87 19.25
C CYS A 209 -6.49 -21.90 20.41
N HIS A 210 -6.25 -20.61 20.13
CA HIS A 210 -6.18 -19.58 21.16
C HIS A 210 -7.49 -19.49 21.96
N ALA A 211 -8.64 -19.46 21.27
CA ALA A 211 -9.95 -19.42 21.93
C ALA A 211 -10.23 -20.71 22.73
N GLU A 212 -9.83 -21.87 22.22
CA GLU A 212 -9.96 -23.16 22.92
C GLU A 212 -9.11 -23.20 24.20
N ILE A 213 -7.87 -22.66 24.16
CA ILE A 213 -7.03 -22.57 25.35
C ILE A 213 -7.65 -21.65 26.40
N GLU A 214 -8.08 -20.44 26.01
CA GLU A 214 -8.74 -19.49 26.92
C GLU A 214 -10.05 -20.05 27.51
N ALA A 215 -10.76 -20.89 26.75
CA ALA A 215 -11.97 -21.57 27.20
C ALA A 215 -11.68 -22.83 28.04
N GLY A 216 -10.41 -23.22 28.24
CA GLY A 216 -10.01 -24.44 28.95
C GLY A 216 -10.35 -25.74 28.21
N LEU A 217 -10.67 -25.67 26.92
CA LEU A 217 -10.98 -26.82 26.06
C LEU A 217 -9.71 -27.47 25.47
N ALA A 218 -8.61 -26.73 25.43
CA ALA A 218 -7.29 -27.21 25.01
C ALA A 218 -6.21 -26.78 26.00
N THR A 219 -5.18 -27.61 26.15
CA THR A 219 -4.00 -27.31 26.96
C THR A 219 -2.77 -27.22 26.09
N ILE A 220 -1.90 -26.25 26.35
CA ILE A 220 -0.64 -26.10 25.64
C ILE A 220 0.53 -26.12 26.63
N ALA A 221 1.51 -26.98 26.36
CA ALA A 221 2.76 -26.96 27.12
C ALA A 221 3.61 -25.75 26.69
N PRO A 222 4.42 -25.16 27.59
CA PRO A 222 5.37 -24.13 27.17
C PRO A 222 6.31 -24.73 26.12
N THR A 223 6.28 -24.17 24.91
CA THR A 223 7.29 -24.52 23.91
C THR A 223 8.61 -23.95 24.41
N GLY A 224 9.60 -24.82 24.68
CA GLY A 224 10.97 -24.36 24.94
C GLY A 224 11.47 -23.46 23.80
N PRO A 225 12.51 -22.63 24.05
CA PRO A 225 12.93 -21.62 23.09
C PRO A 225 13.18 -22.25 21.70
N CYS A 226 12.53 -21.72 20.67
CA CYS A 226 12.82 -22.04 19.28
C CYS A 226 14.33 -21.86 19.06
N ARG A 227 15.02 -22.95 18.69
CA ARG A 227 16.45 -22.97 18.38
C ARG A 227 16.74 -22.20 17.09
#